data_AF-V8R9P0-F1
#
_entry.id   AF-V8R9P0-F1
#
_cell.length_a   1.000
_cell.length_b   1.000
_cell.length_c   1.000
_cell.angle_alpha   90.00
_cell.angle_beta   90.00
_cell.angle_gamma   90.00
#
_symmetry.space_group_name_H-M   'P 1'
#
loop_
_entity.id
_entity.type
_entity.pdbx_description
1 polymer ?
#
loop_
_entity_poly.entity_id
_entity_poly.type
_entity_poly.pdbx_seq_one_letter_code
_entity_poly.pdbx_strand_id
1 'polypeptide(L)'
;MSRKSRKQTIKWFKRLLKYGLFFYVCYCVAEFYIRKEQSAESAAIHQANEKACQNKLASMKQVPILGGAYIDKTLVPEFYVGMPEMVNKKACLAIALKGLFWWTGTGLRRHQNQRLEPIPESWRLYKLNAGLFTRKETTEPHERGYRHVNWPDELIVKLKNYPGLEVWLNAPPPHFKNVSSVRNFVIAGWPRRDGTPRLIKCDGLIRPASEEQLTDKKLAGFGRAELENLDFGKLNFFCTVNLDNFDFAGGHGSVGLGLSSLREAPEMLKYLSDYLSRSVITRK
;
A
#
# COMPACT_ATOMS: atom_id res chain seq x y z
N MET A 1 12.98 -70.23 -19.03
CA MET A 1 11.62 -69.67 -18.81
C MET A 1 11.01 -69.24 -20.15
N SER A 2 9.89 -69.84 -20.55
CA SER A 2 9.27 -69.70 -21.88
C SER A 2 8.74 -68.29 -22.18
N ARG A 3 8.99 -67.80 -23.41
CA ARG A 3 8.50 -66.52 -23.98
C ARG A 3 6.99 -66.27 -23.78
N LYS A 4 6.17 -67.32 -23.61
CA LYS A 4 4.72 -67.22 -23.34
C LYS A 4 4.42 -66.65 -21.94
N SER A 5 5.21 -67.01 -20.93
CA SER A 5 5.06 -66.52 -19.54
C SER A 5 5.31 -65.01 -19.44
N ARG A 6 6.38 -64.50 -20.07
CA ARG A 6 6.77 -63.08 -20.04
C ARG A 6 5.72 -62.14 -20.67
N LYS A 7 5.05 -62.56 -21.75
CA LYS A 7 3.98 -61.79 -22.39
C LYS A 7 2.73 -61.68 -21.51
N GLN A 8 2.43 -62.73 -20.75
CA GLN A 8 1.28 -62.76 -19.83
C GLN A 8 1.52 -61.89 -18.60
N THR A 9 2.74 -61.93 -18.04
CA THR A 9 3.17 -61.04 -16.95
C THR A 9 3.13 -59.57 -17.35
N ILE A 10 3.62 -59.22 -18.56
CA ILE A 10 3.57 -57.84 -19.08
C ILE A 10 2.12 -57.38 -19.28
N LYS A 11 1.22 -58.25 -19.78
CA LYS A 11 -0.22 -57.92 -19.90
C LYS A 11 -0.86 -57.66 -18.53
N TRP A 12 -0.51 -58.45 -17.52
CA TRP A 12 -1.01 -58.30 -16.15
C TRP A 12 -0.51 -57.01 -15.50
N PHE A 13 0.78 -56.70 -15.65
CA PHE A 13 1.37 -55.46 -15.17
C PHE A 13 0.76 -54.22 -15.84
N LYS A 14 0.54 -54.25 -17.17
CA LYS A 14 -0.15 -53.16 -17.89
C LYS A 14 -1.58 -52.96 -17.40
N ARG A 15 -2.31 -54.03 -17.05
CA ARG A 15 -3.65 -53.94 -16.46
C ARG A 15 -3.60 -53.32 -15.07
N LEU A 16 -2.70 -53.78 -14.20
CA LEU A 16 -2.51 -53.20 -12.86
C LEU A 16 -2.14 -51.72 -12.93
N LEU A 17 -1.24 -51.33 -13.83
CA LEU A 17 -0.87 -49.94 -14.04
C LEU A 17 -2.07 -49.10 -14.52
N LYS A 18 -2.87 -49.63 -15.45
CA LYS A 18 -4.07 -48.94 -15.95
C LYS A 18 -5.11 -48.73 -14.85
N TYR A 19 -5.39 -49.75 -14.04
CA TYR A 19 -6.32 -49.64 -12.92
C TYR A 19 -5.77 -48.76 -11.80
N GLY A 20 -4.48 -48.88 -11.47
CA GLY A 20 -3.81 -48.02 -10.49
C GLY A 20 -3.83 -46.55 -10.91
N LEU A 21 -3.56 -46.26 -12.18
CA LEU A 21 -3.67 -44.90 -12.73
C LEU A 21 -5.12 -44.39 -12.68
N PHE A 22 -6.10 -45.25 -13.01
CA PHE A 22 -7.51 -44.89 -12.92
C PHE A 22 -7.92 -44.55 -11.47
N PHE A 23 -7.57 -45.38 -10.50
CA PHE A 23 -7.84 -45.11 -9.08
C PHE A 23 -7.12 -43.84 -8.59
N TYR A 24 -5.88 -43.61 -9.01
CA TYR A 24 -5.15 -42.39 -8.68
C TYR A 24 -5.82 -41.14 -9.26
N VAL A 25 -6.27 -41.18 -10.52
CA VAL A 25 -7.02 -40.07 -11.13
C VAL A 25 -8.33 -39.84 -10.39
N CYS A 26 -9.09 -40.89 -10.05
CA CYS A 26 -10.31 -40.77 -9.26
C CYS A 26 -10.05 -40.16 -7.87
N TYR A 27 -8.97 -40.57 -7.19
CA TYR A 27 -8.55 -40.00 -5.91
C TYR A 27 -8.24 -38.50 -6.03
N CYS A 28 -7.42 -38.12 -7.01
CA CYS A 28 -7.06 -36.72 -7.25
C CYS A 28 -8.29 -35.86 -7.56
N VAL A 29 -9.23 -36.37 -8.35
CA VAL A 29 -10.49 -35.68 -8.65
C VAL A 29 -11.32 -35.51 -7.38
N ALA A 30 -11.49 -36.56 -6.57
CA ALA A 30 -12.23 -36.49 -5.32
C ALA A 30 -11.59 -35.51 -4.31
N GLU A 31 -10.27 -35.55 -4.12
CA GLU A 31 -9.54 -34.60 -3.29
C GLU A 31 -9.69 -33.16 -3.78
N PHE A 32 -9.63 -32.93 -5.10
CA PHE A 32 -9.85 -31.62 -5.68
C PHE A 32 -11.25 -31.09 -5.37
N TYR A 33 -12.29 -31.92 -5.51
CA TYR A 33 -13.66 -31.55 -5.17
C TYR A 33 -13.81 -31.23 -3.68
N ILE A 34 -13.29 -32.07 -2.78
CA ILE A 34 -13.33 -31.84 -1.32
C ILE A 34 -12.64 -30.52 -0.95
N ARG A 35 -11.43 -30.29 -1.45
CA ARG A 35 -10.71 -29.02 -1.18
C ARG A 35 -11.46 -27.82 -1.72
N LYS A 36 -12.08 -27.95 -2.89
CA LYS A 36 -12.89 -26.88 -3.49
C LYS A 36 -14.13 -26.57 -2.65
N GLU A 37 -14.85 -27.59 -2.17
CA GLU A 37 -16.01 -27.41 -1.29
C GLU A 37 -15.60 -26.80 0.05
N GLN A 38 -14.56 -27.32 0.70
CA GLN A 38 -14.04 -26.76 1.96
C GLN A 38 -13.59 -25.30 1.81
N SER A 39 -12.94 -24.96 0.69
CA SER A 39 -12.56 -23.58 0.37
C SER A 39 -13.77 -22.68 0.18
N ALA A 40 -14.81 -23.17 -0.52
CA ALA A 40 -16.06 -22.43 -0.71
C ALA A 40 -16.83 -22.21 0.61
N GLU A 41 -16.92 -23.24 1.45
CA GLU A 41 -17.55 -23.16 2.76
C GLU A 41 -16.79 -22.18 3.68
N SER A 42 -15.45 -22.29 3.72
CA SER A 42 -14.59 -21.37 4.46
C SER A 42 -14.76 -19.91 3.99
N ALA A 43 -14.82 -19.69 2.67
CA ALA A 43 -15.05 -18.36 2.10
C ALA A 43 -16.45 -17.82 2.47
N ALA A 44 -17.49 -18.66 2.46
CA ALA A 44 -18.84 -18.27 2.86
C ALA A 44 -18.91 -17.90 4.35
N ILE A 45 -18.29 -18.70 5.23
CA ILE A 45 -18.18 -18.41 6.67
C ILE A 45 -17.41 -17.11 6.90
N HIS A 46 -16.29 -16.92 6.21
CA HIS A 46 -15.49 -15.71 6.29
C HIS A 46 -16.31 -14.48 5.90
N GLN A 47 -17.00 -14.52 4.76
CA GLN A 47 -17.83 -13.42 4.28
C GLN A 47 -18.99 -13.11 5.24
N ALA A 48 -19.62 -14.14 5.82
CA ALA A 48 -20.67 -13.95 6.83
C ALA A 48 -20.13 -13.28 8.09
N ASN A 49 -18.98 -13.73 8.59
CA ASN A 49 -18.30 -13.14 9.75
C ASN A 49 -17.86 -11.70 9.49
N GLU A 50 -17.27 -11.42 8.33
CA GLU A 50 -16.91 -10.06 7.92
C GLU A 50 -18.13 -9.15 7.89
N LYS A 51 -19.25 -9.60 7.31
CA LYS A 51 -20.49 -8.80 7.25
C LYS A 51 -21.06 -8.54 8.64
N ALA A 52 -21.07 -9.55 9.50
CA ALA A 52 -21.51 -9.40 10.90
C ALA A 52 -20.61 -8.41 11.65
N CYS A 53 -19.29 -8.50 11.50
CA CYS A 53 -18.36 -7.58 12.11
C CYS A 53 -18.44 -6.17 11.54
N GLN A 54 -18.64 -6.01 10.23
CA GLN A 54 -18.84 -4.70 9.60
C GLN A 54 -20.05 -4.00 10.22
N ASN A 55 -21.18 -4.69 10.35
CA ASN A 55 -22.40 -4.15 10.94
C ASN A 55 -22.20 -3.77 12.41
N LYS A 56 -21.53 -4.62 13.19
CA LYS A 56 -21.21 -4.35 14.59
C LYS A 56 -20.29 -3.14 14.74
N LEU A 57 -19.24 -3.05 13.95
CA LEU A 57 -18.29 -1.94 14.00
C LEU A 57 -18.91 -0.64 13.47
N ALA A 58 -19.87 -0.71 12.54
CA ALA A 58 -20.56 0.46 12.01
C ALA A 58 -21.33 1.22 13.09
N SER A 59 -21.99 0.53 14.03
CA SER A 59 -22.79 1.17 15.10
C SER A 59 -21.95 1.75 16.25
N MET A 60 -20.69 1.33 16.40
CA MET A 60 -19.81 1.84 17.45
C MET A 60 -19.27 3.22 17.09
N LYS A 61 -19.09 4.12 18.06
CA LYS A 61 -18.33 5.37 17.85
C LYS A 61 -16.83 5.09 17.85
N GLN A 62 -16.39 4.34 18.85
CA GLN A 62 -15.01 3.88 19.03
C GLN A 62 -14.90 2.42 18.60
N VAL A 63 -14.10 2.14 17.58
CA VAL A 63 -13.88 0.76 17.10
C VAL A 63 -12.59 0.21 17.68
N PRO A 64 -12.60 -1.02 18.22
CA PRO A 64 -11.38 -1.64 18.73
C PRO A 64 -10.44 -2.00 17.57
N ILE A 65 -9.14 -1.85 17.78
CA ILE A 65 -8.09 -2.24 16.84
C ILE A 65 -7.20 -3.31 17.47
N LEU A 66 -6.37 -3.96 16.65
CA LEU A 66 -5.42 -4.96 17.13
C LEU A 66 -4.51 -4.36 18.21
N GLY A 67 -4.26 -5.09 19.30
CA GLY A 67 -3.36 -4.66 20.39
C GLY A 67 -3.99 -3.81 21.51
N GLY A 68 -5.31 -3.61 21.50
CA GLY A 68 -6.07 -3.11 22.67
C GLY A 68 -6.45 -1.63 22.67
N ALA A 69 -5.97 -0.84 21.71
CA ALA A 69 -6.43 0.53 21.49
C ALA A 69 -7.76 0.60 20.71
N TYR A 70 -8.29 1.81 20.58
CA TYR A 70 -9.50 2.11 19.81
C TYR A 70 -9.27 3.27 18.84
N ILE A 71 -10.05 3.32 17.76
CA ILE A 71 -10.15 4.48 16.87
C ILE A 71 -11.52 5.12 17.06
N ASP A 72 -11.55 6.42 17.37
CA ASP A 72 -12.78 7.20 17.37
C ASP A 72 -13.14 7.65 15.95
N LYS A 73 -14.13 6.99 15.34
CA LYS A 73 -14.56 7.28 13.98
C LYS A 73 -15.19 8.67 13.83
N THR A 74 -15.66 9.27 14.91
CA THR A 74 -16.27 10.61 14.85
C THR A 74 -15.23 11.69 14.57
N LEU A 75 -13.97 11.42 14.89
CA LEU A 75 -12.83 12.30 14.63
C LEU A 75 -12.23 12.13 13.23
N VAL A 76 -12.62 11.07 12.50
CA VAL A 76 -12.10 10.72 11.16
C VAL A 76 -13.24 10.39 10.19
N PRO A 77 -14.25 11.27 10.04
CA PRO A 77 -15.45 10.96 9.25
C PRO A 77 -15.17 10.79 7.75
N GLU A 78 -14.00 11.16 7.22
CA GLU A 78 -13.65 10.97 5.81
C GLU A 78 -13.38 9.52 5.46
N PHE A 79 -13.09 8.69 6.45
CA PHE A 79 -12.63 7.32 6.28
C PHE A 79 -13.66 6.31 6.78
N TYR A 80 -13.50 5.06 6.33
CA TYR A 80 -14.31 3.94 6.76
C TYR A 80 -13.44 2.75 7.17
N VAL A 81 -13.97 1.92 8.05
CA VAL A 81 -13.33 0.67 8.44
C VAL A 81 -13.45 -0.33 7.29
N GLY A 82 -12.30 -0.80 6.81
CA GLY A 82 -12.21 -1.88 5.84
C GLY A 82 -11.64 -3.14 6.49
N MET A 83 -11.99 -4.30 5.92
CA MET A 83 -11.48 -5.62 6.35
C MET A 83 -11.69 -5.86 7.85
N PRO A 84 -12.94 -5.89 8.32
CA PRO A 84 -13.22 -6.19 9.72
C PRO A 84 -12.88 -7.66 10.00
N GLU A 85 -12.22 -7.94 11.12
CA GLU A 85 -11.81 -9.31 11.45
C GLU A 85 -12.45 -9.78 12.75
N MET A 86 -12.89 -11.04 12.76
CA MET A 86 -13.39 -11.70 13.96
C MET A 86 -12.27 -12.48 14.65
N VAL A 87 -11.72 -11.93 15.73
CA VAL A 87 -10.68 -12.57 16.54
C VAL A 87 -11.30 -13.52 17.55
N ASN A 88 -10.76 -14.74 17.63
CA ASN A 88 -11.16 -15.81 18.55
C ASN A 88 -12.67 -16.09 18.56
N LYS A 89 -13.34 -15.91 17.41
CA LYS A 89 -14.80 -16.08 17.23
C LYS A 89 -15.66 -15.22 18.18
N LYS A 90 -15.10 -14.17 18.80
CA LYS A 90 -15.78 -13.40 19.86
C LYS A 90 -15.68 -11.88 19.71
N ALA A 91 -14.57 -11.37 19.18
CA ALA A 91 -14.34 -9.94 19.08
C ALA A 91 -14.21 -9.49 17.62
N CYS A 92 -14.93 -8.44 17.24
CA CYS A 92 -14.75 -7.80 15.93
C CYS A 92 -13.75 -6.66 16.10
N LEU A 93 -12.70 -6.66 15.28
CA LEU A 93 -11.67 -5.62 15.25
C LEU A 93 -11.69 -4.90 13.90
N ALA A 94 -11.38 -3.60 13.94
CA ALA A 94 -11.05 -2.83 12.75
C ALA A 94 -9.58 -3.08 12.40
N ILE A 95 -9.31 -3.71 11.25
CA ILE A 95 -7.94 -4.00 10.80
C ILE A 95 -7.43 -2.96 9.82
N ALA A 96 -8.32 -2.26 9.10
CA ALA A 96 -7.91 -1.20 8.21
C ALA A 96 -8.83 0.01 8.24
N LEU A 97 -8.24 1.17 7.99
CA LEU A 97 -8.91 2.43 7.71
C LEU A 97 -8.65 2.80 6.25
N LYS A 98 -9.72 2.94 5.46
CA LYS A 98 -9.64 3.22 4.02
C LYS A 98 -10.48 4.43 3.67
N GLY A 99 -10.09 5.13 2.61
CA GLY A 99 -10.92 6.22 2.09
C GLY A 99 -10.28 6.96 0.93
N LEU A 100 -11.14 7.58 0.14
CA LEU A 100 -10.77 8.55 -0.88
C LEU A 100 -11.23 9.93 -0.39
N PHE A 101 -10.32 10.90 -0.35
CA PHE A 101 -10.56 12.18 0.29
C PHE A 101 -9.87 13.32 -0.45
N TRP A 102 -10.47 14.50 -0.35
CA TRP A 102 -9.91 15.75 -0.83
C TRP A 102 -9.14 16.45 0.28
N TRP A 103 -7.93 16.89 -0.04
CA TRP A 103 -7.18 17.86 0.74
C TRP A 103 -7.52 19.26 0.26
N THR A 104 -7.92 20.13 1.19
CA THR A 104 -8.35 21.51 0.89
C THR A 104 -7.24 22.55 1.09
N GLY A 105 -6.04 22.12 1.48
CA GLY A 105 -4.97 22.99 1.99
C GLY A 105 -5.00 23.19 3.51
N THR A 106 -6.13 22.92 4.15
CA THR A 106 -6.33 23.15 5.60
C THR A 106 -7.09 22.03 6.30
N GLY A 107 -7.72 21.13 5.55
CA GLY A 107 -8.52 20.05 6.10
C GLY A 107 -8.85 18.98 5.06
N LEU A 108 -9.59 17.97 5.52
CA LEU A 108 -9.98 16.82 4.71
C LEU A 108 -11.48 16.86 4.42
N ARG A 109 -11.87 16.39 3.25
CA ARG A 109 -13.29 16.21 2.88
C ARG A 109 -13.47 14.86 2.22
N ARG A 110 -14.53 14.14 2.61
CA ARG A 110 -14.86 12.84 2.01
C ARG A 110 -15.23 13.01 0.54
N HIS A 111 -14.67 12.19 -0.35
CA HIS A 111 -14.97 12.25 -1.79
C HIS A 111 -16.46 12.05 -2.12
N GLN A 112 -17.19 11.24 -1.34
CA GLN A 112 -18.60 10.90 -1.62
C GLN A 112 -19.61 12.02 -1.30
N ASN A 113 -19.22 13.09 -0.60
CA ASN A 113 -20.15 14.11 -0.11
C ASN A 113 -20.47 15.24 -1.13
N GLN A 114 -20.08 15.13 -2.40
CA GLN A 114 -20.08 16.28 -3.34
C GLN A 114 -20.96 16.08 -4.57
N ARG A 115 -22.26 15.83 -4.39
CA ARG A 115 -23.17 15.64 -5.53
C ARG A 115 -23.58 16.93 -6.27
N LEU A 116 -23.22 18.13 -5.81
CA LEU A 116 -23.84 19.36 -6.36
C LEU A 116 -22.93 20.60 -6.54
N GLU A 117 -21.68 20.61 -6.05
CA GLU A 117 -20.79 21.78 -6.20
C GLU A 117 -19.51 21.45 -6.96
N PRO A 118 -19.00 22.38 -7.80
CA PRO A 118 -17.73 22.20 -8.50
C PRO A 118 -16.59 22.08 -7.49
N ILE A 119 -15.72 21.08 -7.70
CA ILE A 119 -14.53 20.88 -6.87
C ILE A 119 -13.54 22.02 -7.17
N PRO A 120 -13.10 22.80 -6.16
CA PRO A 120 -12.11 23.84 -6.40
C PRO A 120 -10.83 23.26 -6.99
N GLU A 121 -10.25 23.94 -7.97
CA GLU A 121 -9.01 23.50 -8.62
C GLU A 121 -7.82 23.40 -7.67
N SER A 122 -7.88 24.05 -6.50
CA SER A 122 -6.85 23.95 -5.45
C SER A 122 -6.91 22.64 -4.66
N TRP A 123 -8.01 21.90 -4.74
CA TRP A 123 -8.16 20.67 -3.98
C TRP A 123 -7.39 19.53 -4.64
N ARG A 124 -6.91 18.62 -3.78
CA ARG A 124 -6.06 17.49 -4.20
C ARG A 124 -6.65 16.19 -3.73
N LEU A 125 -6.69 15.19 -4.61
CA LEU A 125 -7.30 13.90 -4.33
C LEU A 125 -6.27 12.91 -3.81
N TYR A 126 -6.59 12.26 -2.71
CA TYR A 126 -5.74 11.26 -2.07
C TYR A 126 -6.53 10.02 -1.70
N LYS A 127 -5.85 8.87 -1.71
CA LYS A 127 -6.39 7.57 -1.31
C LYS A 127 -5.59 7.01 -0.14
N LEU A 128 -6.25 6.84 1.01
CA LEU A 128 -5.66 6.18 2.18
C LEU A 128 -5.99 4.68 2.19
N ASN A 129 -4.98 3.85 2.47
CA ASN A 129 -5.15 2.50 2.98
C ASN A 129 -4.22 2.30 4.17
N ALA A 130 -4.73 2.45 5.38
CA ALA A 130 -3.99 2.27 6.61
C ALA A 130 -4.35 0.95 7.30
N GLY A 131 -3.34 0.19 7.74
CA GLY A 131 -3.50 -0.89 8.69
C GLY A 131 -3.61 -0.33 10.11
N LEU A 132 -4.48 -0.92 10.92
CA LEU A 132 -4.81 -0.49 12.28
C LEU A 132 -4.28 -1.47 13.31
N PHE A 133 -3.39 -1.00 14.16
CA PHE A 133 -2.86 -1.76 15.28
C PHE A 133 -2.24 -0.84 16.33
N THR A 134 -2.23 -1.30 17.56
CA THR A 134 -1.57 -0.64 18.69
C THR A 134 -0.08 -0.82 18.50
N ARG A 135 0.61 0.27 18.18
CA ARG A 135 2.04 0.24 17.96
C ARG A 135 2.74 0.18 19.31
N LYS A 136 3.54 -0.87 19.54
CA LYS A 136 4.57 -0.80 20.58
C LYS A 136 5.61 0.22 20.13
N GLU A 137 6.01 1.13 21.02
CA GLU A 137 7.08 2.06 20.70
C GLU A 137 8.36 1.26 20.47
N THR A 138 8.81 1.21 19.21
CA THR A 138 10.11 0.64 18.84
C THR A 138 10.96 1.80 18.34
N THR A 139 12.07 2.03 19.02
CA THR A 139 13.12 2.97 18.61
C THR A 139 14.13 2.31 17.66
N GLU A 140 14.01 1.00 17.45
CA GLU A 140 14.86 0.26 16.54
C GLU A 140 14.67 0.77 15.10
N PRO A 141 15.78 1.03 14.36
CA PRO A 141 15.70 1.46 12.99
C PRO A 141 14.98 0.40 12.16
N HIS A 142 14.16 0.83 11.21
CA HIS A 142 13.58 -0.13 10.28
C HIS A 142 14.69 -0.76 9.44
N GLU A 143 15.05 -2.02 9.72
CA GLU A 143 16.08 -2.79 8.99
C GLU A 143 15.75 -3.04 7.50
N ARG A 144 14.60 -2.56 7.01
CA ARG A 144 14.17 -2.77 5.62
C ARG A 144 14.57 -1.61 4.72
N GLY A 145 15.62 -1.88 3.95
CA GLY A 145 16.01 -1.09 2.78
C GLY A 145 17.09 -0.09 3.12
N TYR A 146 18.17 -0.13 2.35
CA TYR A 146 19.29 0.81 2.27
C TYR A 146 18.84 2.29 2.31
N ARG A 147 18.53 2.80 3.51
CA ARG A 147 18.08 4.17 3.75
C ARG A 147 19.03 4.80 4.74
N HIS A 148 19.94 5.60 4.22
CA HIS A 148 20.95 6.26 5.01
C HIS A 148 20.37 7.54 5.60
N VAL A 149 20.61 7.77 6.89
CA VAL A 149 20.25 9.03 7.57
C VAL A 149 21.05 10.19 6.97
N ASN A 150 22.30 9.94 6.61
CA ASN A 150 23.19 10.90 5.97
C ASN A 150 23.29 10.58 4.47
N TRP A 151 23.08 11.59 3.62
CA TRP A 151 23.29 11.51 2.17
C TRP A 151 24.22 12.65 1.74
N PRO A 152 25.12 12.46 0.77
CA PRO A 152 26.03 13.53 0.35
C PRO A 152 25.25 14.72 -0.25
N ASP A 153 25.50 15.93 0.23
CA ASP A 153 24.78 17.16 -0.18
C ASP A 153 24.89 17.41 -1.68
N GLU A 154 26.03 17.06 -2.30
CA GLU A 154 26.24 17.17 -3.73
C GLU A 154 25.34 16.24 -4.56
N LEU A 155 24.79 15.18 -3.94
CA LEU A 155 23.84 14.25 -4.55
C LEU A 155 22.39 14.56 -4.21
N ILE A 156 22.12 15.55 -3.36
CA ILE A 156 20.77 16.01 -3.03
C ILE A 156 20.38 17.13 -4.00
N VAL A 157 19.26 16.95 -4.70
CA VAL A 157 18.67 17.98 -5.55
C VAL A 157 17.36 18.46 -4.92
N LYS A 158 17.30 19.75 -4.59
CA LYS A 158 16.10 20.40 -4.03
C LYS A 158 15.21 20.88 -5.17
N LEU A 159 13.93 20.48 -5.17
CA LEU A 159 13.00 20.81 -6.24
C LEU A 159 12.35 22.18 -5.98
N LYS A 160 12.63 23.17 -6.82
CA LYS A 160 12.13 24.55 -6.62
C LYS A 160 10.61 24.65 -6.78
N ASN A 161 10.05 23.89 -7.72
CA ASN A 161 8.61 23.88 -8.00
C ASN A 161 7.81 23.00 -7.03
N TYR A 162 8.49 22.19 -6.21
CA TYR A 162 7.89 21.25 -5.26
C TYR A 162 8.53 21.42 -3.88
N PRO A 163 8.17 22.50 -3.14
CA PRO A 163 8.76 22.80 -1.85
C PRO A 163 8.63 21.65 -0.85
N GLY A 164 9.69 21.37 -0.10
CA GLY A 164 9.74 20.25 0.83
C GLY A 164 9.99 18.89 0.18
N LEU A 165 10.21 18.83 -1.13
CA LEU A 165 10.64 17.63 -1.84
C LEU A 165 12.06 17.74 -2.38
N GLU A 166 12.79 16.63 -2.27
CA GLU A 166 14.14 16.46 -2.78
C GLU A 166 14.23 15.18 -3.62
N VAL A 167 15.23 15.13 -4.49
CA VAL A 167 15.65 13.92 -5.19
C VAL A 167 17.06 13.59 -4.74
N TRP A 168 17.24 12.41 -4.15
CA TRP A 168 18.54 11.94 -3.72
C TRP A 168 19.13 11.03 -4.80
N LEU A 169 20.25 11.43 -5.39
CA LEU A 169 20.87 10.77 -6.53
C LEU A 169 21.91 9.73 -6.10
N ASN A 170 22.16 8.75 -6.97
CA ASN A 170 23.19 7.72 -6.76
C ASN A 170 24.55 8.11 -7.35
N ALA A 171 24.58 9.12 -8.21
CA ALA A 171 25.79 9.68 -8.84
C ALA A 171 25.54 11.14 -9.27
N PRO A 172 26.58 11.96 -9.45
CA PRO A 172 26.42 13.33 -9.95
C PRO A 172 25.65 13.36 -11.29
N PRO A 173 24.59 14.18 -11.41
CA PRO A 173 23.77 14.25 -12.62
C PRO A 173 24.50 15.02 -13.74
N PRO A 174 24.28 14.69 -15.03
CA PRO A 174 23.43 13.60 -15.52
C PRO A 174 24.14 12.23 -15.45
N HIS A 175 23.42 11.18 -15.03
CA HIS A 175 24.01 9.83 -14.95
C HIS A 175 22.95 8.72 -14.94
N PHE A 176 23.16 7.66 -15.72
CA PHE A 176 22.26 6.50 -15.81
C PHE A 176 22.01 5.76 -14.47
N LYS A 177 22.88 5.90 -13.47
CA LYS A 177 22.68 5.30 -12.13
C LYS A 177 21.50 5.94 -11.38
N ASN A 178 21.05 7.10 -11.84
CA ASN A 178 19.97 7.87 -11.24
C ASN A 178 18.58 7.46 -11.73
N VAL A 179 18.45 6.55 -12.70
CA VAL A 179 17.15 6.14 -13.28
C VAL A 179 16.14 5.72 -12.21
N SER A 180 16.55 4.91 -11.23
CA SER A 180 15.62 4.51 -10.17
C SER A 180 15.41 5.58 -9.09
N SER A 181 16.34 6.52 -8.92
CA SER A 181 16.28 7.51 -7.86
C SER A 181 15.45 8.74 -8.23
N VAL A 182 15.45 9.15 -9.50
CA VAL A 182 14.69 10.31 -10.01
C VAL A 182 13.16 10.16 -9.96
N ARG A 183 12.65 8.97 -9.60
CA ARG A 183 11.22 8.70 -9.35
C ARG A 183 10.85 8.57 -7.87
N ASN A 184 11.83 8.71 -6.97
CA ASN A 184 11.63 8.67 -5.52
C ASN A 184 11.87 10.08 -4.96
N PHE A 185 10.79 10.73 -4.52
CA PHE A 185 10.85 12.04 -3.90
C PHE A 185 11.00 11.89 -2.39
N VAL A 186 12.06 12.46 -1.84
CA VAL A 186 12.31 12.52 -0.42
C VAL A 186 11.54 13.68 0.18
N ILE A 187 10.79 13.44 1.25
CA ILE A 187 10.10 14.48 2.01
C ILE A 187 11.09 15.11 2.99
N ALA A 188 11.52 16.33 2.69
CA ALA A 188 12.39 17.11 3.56
C ALA A 188 11.63 17.59 4.80
N GLY A 189 12.31 17.60 5.96
CA GLY A 189 11.77 18.18 7.20
C GLY A 189 10.68 17.36 7.90
N TRP A 190 10.37 16.15 7.42
CA TRP A 190 9.49 15.20 8.12
C TRP A 190 10.07 13.78 8.08
N PRO A 191 11.22 13.55 8.74
CA PRO A 191 11.83 12.23 8.81
C PRO A 191 10.97 11.27 9.66
N ARG A 192 11.34 10.00 9.61
CA ARG A 192 10.83 8.99 10.52
C ARG A 192 11.45 9.18 11.91
N ARG A 193 10.92 8.44 12.90
CA ARG A 193 11.44 8.48 14.28
C ARG A 193 12.91 8.05 14.38
N ASP A 194 13.36 7.16 13.50
CA ASP A 194 14.75 6.68 13.41
C ASP A 194 15.66 7.62 12.60
N GLY A 195 15.16 8.79 12.19
CA GLY A 195 15.90 9.77 11.40
C GLY A 195 15.95 9.47 9.89
N THR A 196 15.52 8.30 9.44
CA THR A 196 15.52 7.98 8.00
C THR A 196 14.46 8.80 7.25
N PRO A 197 14.71 9.13 5.96
CA PRO A 197 13.77 9.91 5.16
C PRO A 197 12.48 9.14 4.85
N ARG A 198 11.40 9.90 4.65
CA ARG A 198 10.14 9.40 4.07
C ARG A 198 10.11 9.65 2.57
N LEU A 199 9.59 8.69 1.81
CA LEU A 199 9.59 8.71 0.35
C LEU A 199 8.19 8.71 -0.24
N ILE A 200 8.02 9.49 -1.31
CA ILE A 200 6.91 9.40 -2.27
C ILE A 200 7.47 8.77 -3.54
N LYS A 201 6.91 7.64 -3.97
CA LYS A 201 7.36 6.90 -5.16
C LYS A 201 6.38 7.11 -6.31
N CYS A 202 6.85 7.61 -7.45
CA CYS A 202 6.03 7.83 -8.64
C CYS A 202 6.33 6.77 -9.72
N ASP A 203 5.79 5.56 -9.51
CA ASP A 203 5.98 4.44 -10.44
C ASP A 203 5.35 4.66 -11.83
N GLY A 204 4.42 5.63 -11.95
CA GLY A 204 3.89 6.04 -13.26
C GLY A 204 4.95 6.59 -14.24
N LEU A 205 6.13 7.00 -13.75
CA LEU A 205 7.24 7.48 -14.58
C LEU A 205 7.99 6.36 -15.34
N ILE A 206 7.75 5.08 -15.01
CA ILE A 206 8.42 3.92 -15.64
C ILE A 206 7.87 3.66 -17.05
N ARG A 207 6.55 3.83 -17.22
CA ARG A 207 5.84 3.62 -18.48
C ARG A 207 4.77 4.69 -18.60
N PRO A 208 5.11 5.88 -19.15
CA PRO A 208 4.12 6.93 -19.31
C PRO A 208 3.00 6.44 -20.24
N ALA A 209 1.77 6.88 -19.97
CA ALA A 209 0.61 6.52 -20.79
C ALA A 209 0.61 7.19 -22.19
N SER A 210 1.61 8.01 -22.53
CA SER A 210 1.76 8.67 -23.84
C SER A 210 3.23 8.71 -24.29
N GLU A 211 3.46 8.81 -25.61
CA GLU A 211 4.74 8.49 -26.27
C GLU A 211 5.86 9.55 -26.15
N GLU A 212 5.62 10.77 -25.63
CA GLU A 212 6.66 11.82 -25.56
C GLU A 212 6.94 12.39 -24.14
N GLN A 213 6.32 11.85 -23.09
CA GLN A 213 6.31 12.46 -21.75
C GLN A 213 7.38 11.91 -20.80
N LEU A 214 7.90 12.78 -19.91
CA LEU A 214 9.01 12.55 -18.97
C LEU A 214 9.06 11.12 -18.39
N THR A 215 10.09 10.35 -18.76
CA THR A 215 10.40 9.03 -18.19
C THR A 215 11.51 9.12 -17.17
N ASP A 216 11.63 8.11 -16.30
CA ASP A 216 12.75 7.99 -15.37
C ASP A 216 14.12 7.93 -16.08
N LYS A 217 14.19 7.31 -17.26
CA LYS A 217 15.38 7.34 -18.14
C LYS A 217 15.72 8.74 -18.64
N LYS A 218 14.72 9.50 -19.08
CA LYS A 218 14.91 10.89 -19.56
C LYS A 218 15.36 11.80 -18.41
N LEU A 219 14.71 11.67 -17.26
CA LEU A 219 15.06 12.41 -16.04
C LEU A 219 16.49 12.11 -15.56
N ALA A 220 16.97 10.86 -15.66
CA ALA A 220 18.35 10.54 -15.30
C ALA A 220 19.40 11.19 -16.21
N GLY A 221 19.00 11.59 -17.42
CA GLY A 221 19.81 12.34 -18.37
C GLY A 221 19.82 13.85 -18.13
N PHE A 222 19.03 14.36 -17.17
CA PHE A 222 19.00 15.79 -16.84
C PHE A 222 20.18 16.18 -15.96
N GLY A 223 20.75 17.36 -16.22
CA GLY A 223 21.71 18.01 -15.34
C GLY A 223 21.04 18.53 -14.06
N ARG A 224 21.87 18.97 -13.11
CA ARG A 224 21.39 19.46 -11.81
C ARG A 224 20.35 20.58 -11.95
N ALA A 225 20.64 21.60 -12.75
CA ALA A 225 19.75 22.74 -12.93
C ALA A 225 18.40 22.35 -13.54
N GLU A 226 18.37 21.40 -14.46
CA GLU A 226 17.14 20.88 -15.06
C GLU A 226 16.31 20.10 -14.04
N LEU A 227 16.96 19.30 -13.18
CA LEU A 227 16.29 18.59 -12.09
C LEU A 227 15.76 19.56 -11.01
N GLU A 228 16.51 20.60 -10.63
CA GLU A 228 16.07 21.61 -9.65
C GLU A 228 14.82 22.37 -10.12
N ASN A 229 14.74 22.66 -11.43
CA ASN A 229 13.62 23.36 -12.06
C ASN A 229 12.59 22.40 -12.67
N LEU A 230 12.64 21.11 -12.30
CA LEU A 230 11.71 20.12 -12.81
C LEU A 230 10.27 20.58 -12.57
N ASP A 231 9.47 20.54 -13.62
CA ASP A 231 8.03 20.75 -13.53
C ASP A 231 7.32 19.64 -14.30
N PHE A 232 6.51 18.88 -13.57
CA PHE A 232 5.68 17.85 -14.15
C PHE A 232 4.41 18.41 -14.82
N GLY A 233 4.10 19.70 -14.65
CA GLY A 233 3.00 20.38 -15.33
C GLY A 233 1.67 19.63 -15.20
N LYS A 234 1.08 19.27 -16.34
CA LYS A 234 -0.22 18.57 -16.43
C LYS A 234 -0.10 17.04 -16.52
N LEU A 235 1.09 16.47 -16.28
CA LEU A 235 1.27 15.02 -16.32
C LEU A 235 0.41 14.37 -15.22
N ASN A 236 -0.32 13.33 -15.60
CA ASN A 236 -1.24 12.63 -14.70
C ASN A 236 -0.72 11.23 -14.38
N PHE A 237 0.39 11.17 -13.65
CA PHE A 237 0.92 9.91 -13.11
C PHE A 237 0.42 9.66 -11.70
N PHE A 238 0.28 8.39 -11.34
CA PHE A 238 0.04 8.00 -9.96
C PHE A 238 1.37 7.90 -9.20
N CYS A 239 1.35 8.37 -7.97
CA CYS A 239 2.40 8.19 -6.99
C CYS A 239 1.83 7.49 -5.76
N THR A 240 2.72 6.90 -4.97
CA THR A 240 2.37 6.17 -3.75
C THR A 240 3.40 6.44 -2.67
N VAL A 241 2.91 6.75 -1.48
CA VAL A 241 3.66 6.65 -0.23
C VAL A 241 3.43 5.24 0.29
N ASN A 242 4.50 4.45 0.40
CA ASN A 242 4.38 3.05 0.86
C ASN A 242 4.15 2.96 2.38
N LEU A 243 3.75 1.77 2.85
CA LEU A 243 3.45 1.47 4.27
C LEU A 243 4.55 1.95 5.23
N ASP A 244 5.78 1.74 4.83
CA ASP A 244 7.02 2.09 5.52
C ASP A 244 7.37 3.59 5.44
N ASN A 245 6.64 4.40 4.67
CA ASN A 245 6.85 5.85 4.57
C ASN A 245 5.74 6.67 5.20
N PHE A 246 4.63 6.06 5.61
CA PHE A 246 3.52 6.75 6.27
C PHE A 246 3.04 5.97 7.50
N ASP A 247 3.20 6.59 8.66
CA ASP A 247 2.78 6.02 9.94
C ASP A 247 2.15 7.09 10.84
N PHE A 248 1.35 6.62 11.80
CA PHE A 248 0.64 7.42 12.79
C PHE A 248 0.52 6.60 14.09
N ALA A 249 -0.05 7.15 15.15
CA ALA A 249 -0.10 6.49 16.46
C ALA A 249 -0.81 5.12 16.45
N GLY A 250 -1.76 4.92 15.54
CA GLY A 250 -2.64 3.74 15.46
C GLY A 250 -2.29 2.79 14.31
N GLY A 251 -1.11 2.93 13.71
CA GLY A 251 -0.64 2.00 12.67
C GLY A 251 0.22 2.67 11.58
N HIS A 252 0.20 2.08 10.40
CA HIS A 252 0.88 2.59 9.20
C HIS A 252 0.04 2.34 7.96
N GLY A 253 0.36 2.98 6.85
CA GLY A 253 -0.50 2.92 5.68
C GLY A 253 0.17 3.34 4.39
N SER A 254 -0.52 3.08 3.29
CA SER A 254 -0.16 3.63 2.00
C SER A 254 -1.08 4.80 1.65
N VAL A 255 -0.50 5.82 1.03
CA VAL A 255 -1.23 6.98 0.53
C VAL A 255 -0.99 7.08 -0.97
N GLY A 256 -2.02 6.87 -1.76
CA GLY A 256 -2.02 7.10 -3.20
C GLY A 256 -2.36 8.55 -3.51
N LEU A 257 -1.67 9.14 -4.49
CA LEU A 257 -1.85 10.51 -4.94
C LEU A 257 -1.58 10.65 -6.44
N GLY A 258 -2.19 11.63 -7.08
CA GLY A 258 -1.80 12.07 -8.41
C GLY A 258 -0.59 12.99 -8.36
N LEU A 259 0.17 13.06 -9.45
CA LEU A 259 1.33 13.94 -9.59
C LEU A 259 0.97 15.43 -9.41
N SER A 260 -0.23 15.84 -9.81
CA SER A 260 -0.77 17.18 -9.56
C SER A 260 -0.87 17.54 -8.08
N SER A 261 -0.87 16.54 -7.20
CA SER A 261 -0.92 16.70 -5.74
C SER A 261 0.46 16.63 -5.09
N LEU A 262 1.52 16.40 -5.88
CA LEU A 262 2.87 16.18 -5.37
C LEU A 262 3.40 17.40 -4.60
N ARG A 263 3.05 18.61 -5.07
CA ARG A 263 3.49 19.87 -4.46
C ARG A 263 2.97 20.03 -3.03
N GLU A 264 1.71 19.67 -2.78
CA GLU A 264 1.07 19.79 -1.47
C GLU A 264 1.26 18.54 -0.59
N ALA A 265 1.83 17.46 -1.14
CA ALA A 265 1.94 16.17 -0.47
C ALA A 265 2.72 16.20 0.85
N PRO A 266 3.89 16.87 0.99
CA PRO A 266 4.62 16.93 2.25
C PRO A 266 3.77 17.41 3.43
N GLU A 267 3.08 18.54 3.25
CA GLU A 267 2.24 19.15 4.26
C GLU A 267 1.00 18.28 4.54
N MET A 268 0.33 17.82 3.49
CA MET A 268 -0.86 16.97 3.61
C MET A 268 -0.55 15.67 4.35
N LEU A 269 0.56 15.00 4.05
CA LEU A 269 0.94 13.74 4.70
C LEU A 269 1.24 13.94 6.19
N LYS A 270 1.93 15.03 6.54
CA LYS A 270 2.18 15.40 7.94
C LYS A 270 0.86 15.68 8.67
N TYR A 271 -0.01 16.51 8.09
CA TYR A 271 -1.33 16.79 8.62
C TYR A 271 -2.14 15.50 8.82
N LEU A 272 -2.15 14.61 7.83
CA LEU A 272 -2.90 13.36 7.87
C LEU A 272 -2.39 12.44 8.98
N SER A 273 -1.06 12.34 9.16
CA SER A 273 -0.47 11.55 10.24
C SER A 273 -0.90 12.07 11.62
N ASP A 274 -0.85 13.38 11.84
CA ASP A 274 -1.27 14.01 13.09
C ASP A 274 -2.79 13.88 13.31
N TYR A 275 -3.57 14.08 12.25
CA TYR A 275 -5.02 13.95 12.24
C TYR A 275 -5.46 12.53 12.62
N LEU A 276 -4.91 11.51 11.99
CA LEU A 276 -5.19 10.11 12.33
C LEU A 276 -4.70 9.75 13.72
N SER A 277 -3.53 10.25 14.14
CA SER A 277 -2.98 9.99 15.48
C SER A 277 -3.91 10.47 16.59
N ARG A 278 -4.55 11.64 16.42
CA ARG A 278 -5.52 12.18 17.38
C ARG A 278 -6.80 11.34 17.51
N SER A 279 -7.10 10.49 16.53
CA SER A 279 -8.27 9.59 16.58
C SER A 279 -8.02 8.33 17.43
N VAL A 280 -6.77 8.07 17.82
CA VAL A 280 -6.38 6.86 18.56
C VAL A 280 -6.58 7.08 20.05
N ILE A 281 -7.33 6.17 20.68
CA ILE A 281 -7.60 6.17 22.11
C ILE A 281 -6.92 4.95 22.74
N THR A 282 -5.93 5.21 23.59
CA THR A 282 -5.34 4.21 24.48
C THR A 282 -5.99 4.35 25.86
N ARG A 283 -6.69 3.30 26.31
CA ARG A 283 -7.18 3.27 27.69
C ARG A 283 -5.98 2.86 28.56
N LYS A 284 -5.56 3.75 29.46
CA LYS A 284 -4.60 3.43 30.53
C LYS A 284 -5.24 2.49 31.53
#